data_AF-A0A3D2SWK9-F1
#
_entry.id   AF-A0A3D2SWK9-F1
#
_cell.length_a   1.000
_cell.length_b   1.000
_cell.length_c   1.000
_cell.angle_alpha   90.00
_cell.angle_beta   90.00
_cell.angle_gamma   90.00
#
_symmetry.space_group_name_H-M   'P 1'
#
loop_
_entity.id
_entity.type
_entity.pdbx_description
1 polymer ?
#
loop_
_entity_poly.entity_id
_entity_poly.type
_entity_poly.pdbx_seq_one_letter_code
_entity_poly.pdbx_strand_id
1 'polypeptide(L)'
;MDKNKEKKVALLYDGSGAYPSGVVAWEQVLQARGYDVVKASGQRFTDRLAVKPDLVTIPGGHSAKYNEDLGREGVTAISSYVQGGGTLLGVCGGAYFLSEDISFKMLERDGSV
;
A
#
# COMPACT_ATOMS: atom_id res chain seq x y z
N MET A 1 16.52 -27.92 -3.00
CA MET A 1 16.23 -26.50 -3.32
C MET A 1 15.31 -26.51 -4.52
N ASP A 2 14.02 -26.27 -4.30
CA ASP A 2 13.00 -26.41 -5.35
C ASP A 2 13.12 -25.27 -6.36
N LYS A 3 13.73 -25.57 -7.51
CA LYS A 3 14.00 -24.61 -8.59
C LYS A 3 12.76 -24.26 -9.43
N ASN A 4 11.54 -24.50 -8.95
CA ASN A 4 10.33 -24.36 -9.77
C ASN A 4 9.10 -23.79 -9.06
N LYS A 5 9.27 -23.06 -7.95
CA LYS A 5 8.15 -22.31 -7.36
C LYS A 5 8.01 -20.99 -8.12
N GLU A 6 6.86 -20.78 -8.75
CA GLU A 6 6.51 -19.52 -9.37
C GLU A 6 6.71 -18.37 -8.37
N LYS A 7 7.39 -17.31 -8.80
CA LYS A 7 7.78 -16.21 -7.92
C LYS A 7 6.54 -15.40 -7.58
N LYS A 8 6.22 -15.28 -6.30
CA LYS A 8 5.07 -14.48 -5.84
C LYS A 8 5.22 -13.02 -6.25
N VAL A 9 4.13 -12.37 -6.62
CA VAL A 9 4.11 -10.97 -7.05
C VAL A 9 3.60 -10.07 -5.94
N ALA A 10 4.36 -9.03 -5.60
CA ALA A 10 3.94 -7.96 -4.71
C ALA A 10 3.70 -6.68 -5.52
N LEU A 11 2.50 -6.10 -5.43
CA LEU A 11 2.19 -4.77 -5.94
C LEU A 11 2.52 -3.74 -4.84
N LEU A 12 3.47 -2.87 -5.10
CA LEU A 12 3.91 -1.81 -4.20
C LEU A 12 3.44 -0.45 -4.72
N TYR A 13 2.65 0.26 -3.93
CA TYR A 13 2.27 1.64 -4.27
C TYR A 13 3.49 2.57 -4.20
N ASP A 14 3.77 3.32 -5.27
CA ASP A 14 4.91 4.26 -5.37
C ASP A 14 4.52 5.71 -5.73
N GLY A 15 3.25 6.06 -5.58
CA GLY A 15 2.72 7.38 -5.91
C GLY A 15 2.91 8.44 -4.82
N SER A 16 2.29 9.60 -5.06
CA SER A 16 2.42 10.82 -4.23
C SER A 16 1.92 10.66 -2.78
N GLY A 17 1.12 9.62 -2.52
CA GLY A 17 0.72 9.22 -1.18
C GLY A 17 1.89 8.80 -0.30
N ALA A 18 2.88 8.09 -0.86
CA ALA A 18 3.92 7.41 -0.11
C ALA A 18 5.19 8.26 0.05
N TYR A 19 5.87 8.10 1.19
CA TYR A 19 7.21 8.66 1.33
C TYR A 19 8.21 7.90 0.43
N PRO A 20 9.03 8.58 -0.38
CA PRO A 20 9.96 7.92 -1.31
C PRO A 20 10.93 6.95 -0.62
N SER A 21 11.42 7.31 0.57
CA SER A 21 12.27 6.44 1.38
C SER A 21 11.53 5.18 1.83
N GLY A 22 10.24 5.28 2.13
CA GLY A 22 9.38 4.16 2.47
C GLY A 22 9.17 3.21 1.30
N VAL A 23 9.02 3.73 0.07
CA VAL A 23 8.92 2.91 -1.15
C VAL A 23 10.20 2.08 -1.35
N VAL A 24 11.37 2.73 -1.27
CA VAL A 24 12.67 2.03 -1.42
C VAL A 24 12.85 0.95 -0.35
N ALA A 25 12.52 1.26 0.91
CA ALA A 25 12.63 0.29 2.00
C ALA A 25 11.69 -0.90 1.80
N TRP A 26 10.43 -0.67 1.42
CA TRP A 26 9.48 -1.76 1.17
C TRP A 26 9.86 -2.61 -0.04
N GLU A 27 10.37 -2.00 -1.12
CA GLU A 27 10.88 -2.73 -2.28
C GLU A 27 11.99 -3.71 -1.86
N GLN A 28 12.96 -3.26 -1.07
CA GLN A 28 14.05 -4.10 -0.56
C GLN A 28 13.53 -5.23 0.35
N VAL A 29 12.59 -4.94 1.26
CA VAL A 29 12.00 -5.94 2.15
C VAL A 29 11.26 -7.01 1.35
N LEU A 30 10.43 -6.61 0.38
CA LEU A 30 9.66 -7.52 -0.45
C LEU A 30 10.58 -8.40 -1.33
N GLN A 31 11.61 -7.80 -1.94
CA GLN A 31 12.62 -8.54 -2.72
C GLN A 31 13.39 -9.54 -1.85
N ALA A 32 13.81 -9.14 -0.65
CA ALA A 32 14.49 -10.03 0.30
C ALA A 32 13.60 -11.19 0.77
N ARG A 33 12.26 -11.01 0.74
CA ARG A 33 11.27 -12.06 1.00
C ARG A 33 10.94 -12.91 -0.23
N GLY A 34 11.58 -12.66 -1.37
CA GLY A 34 11.46 -13.46 -2.58
C GLY A 34 10.32 -13.05 -3.51
N TYR A 35 9.68 -11.90 -3.28
CA TYR A 35 8.66 -11.39 -4.19
C TYR A 35 9.29 -10.81 -5.46
N ASP A 36 8.56 -10.91 -6.57
CA ASP A 36 8.71 -10.01 -7.70
C ASP A 36 7.91 -8.74 -7.43
N VAL A 37 8.58 -7.58 -7.44
CA VAL A 37 7.97 -6.32 -6.99
C VAL A 37 7.56 -5.49 -8.19
N VAL A 38 6.25 -5.25 -8.30
CA VAL A 38 5.67 -4.34 -9.30
C VAL A 38 5.34 -3.03 -8.59
N LYS A 39 6.06 -1.97 -8.93
CA LYS A 39 5.74 -0.61 -8.48
C LYS A 39 4.73 0.06 -9.41
N ALA A 40 3.69 0.66 -8.84
CA ALA A 40 2.69 1.41 -9.59
C ALA A 40 1.96 2.44 -8.72
N SER A 41 1.41 3.46 -9.38
CA SER A 41 0.57 4.52 -8.79
C SER A 41 -0.59 4.87 -9.72
N GLY A 42 -1.53 5.70 -9.26
CA GLY A 42 -2.68 6.15 -10.03
C GLY A 42 -3.42 5.02 -10.75
N GLN A 43 -3.82 5.27 -12.01
CA GLN A 43 -4.55 4.27 -12.82
C GLN A 43 -3.78 2.96 -13.01
N ARG A 44 -2.45 3.03 -13.16
CA ARG A 44 -1.63 1.82 -13.34
C ARG A 44 -1.70 0.92 -12.11
N PHE A 45 -1.77 1.49 -10.91
CA PHE A 45 -1.96 0.71 -9.69
C PHE A 45 -3.33 0.02 -9.69
N THR A 46 -4.39 0.76 -10.03
CA THR A 46 -5.75 0.23 -10.18
C THR A 46 -5.82 -0.93 -11.16
N ASP A 47 -5.25 -0.77 -12.36
CA ASP A 47 -5.24 -1.81 -13.40
C ASP A 47 -4.47 -3.07 -12.94
N ARG A 48 -3.40 -2.88 -12.15
CA ARG A 48 -2.60 -3.99 -11.60
C ARG A 48 -3.30 -4.76 -10.49
N LEU A 49 -4.35 -4.24 -9.87
CA LEU A 49 -5.15 -5.02 -8.93
C LEU A 49 -5.96 -6.12 -9.65
N ALA A 50 -6.34 -5.91 -10.92
CA ALA A 50 -7.11 -6.88 -11.70
C ALA A 50 -6.35 -8.20 -11.96
N VAL A 51 -5.02 -8.16 -11.96
CA VAL A 51 -4.18 -9.37 -12.10
C VAL A 51 -3.96 -10.13 -10.79
N LYS A 52 -4.61 -9.70 -9.69
CA LYS A 52 -4.62 -10.36 -8.38
C LYS A 52 -3.21 -10.70 -7.86
N PRO A 53 -2.37 -9.70 -7.56
CA PRO A 53 -1.06 -9.94 -6.96
C PRO A 53 -1.20 -10.71 -5.63
N ASP A 54 -0.17 -11.48 -5.28
CA ASP A 54 -0.12 -12.23 -4.01
C ASP A 54 -0.13 -11.31 -2.78
N LEU A 55 0.37 -10.08 -2.93
CA LEU A 55 0.40 -9.07 -1.89
C LEU A 55 0.28 -7.66 -2.49
N VAL A 56 -0.58 -6.83 -1.91
CA VAL A 56 -0.62 -5.38 -2.16
C VAL A 56 -0.02 -4.67 -0.94
N THR A 57 0.94 -3.78 -1.17
CA THR A 57 1.61 -3.00 -0.12
C THR A 57 1.39 -1.51 -0.34
N ILE A 58 0.82 -0.85 0.67
CA ILE A 58 0.65 0.61 0.72
C ILE A 58 1.55 1.18 1.82
N PRO A 59 2.69 1.81 1.47
CA PRO A 59 3.65 2.32 2.44
C PRO A 59 3.09 3.40 3.37
N GLY A 60 3.91 3.85 4.33
CA GLY A 60 3.65 5.06 5.08
C GLY A 60 3.79 6.33 4.24
N GLY A 61 3.03 7.36 4.60
CA GLY A 61 2.95 8.60 3.84
C GLY A 61 1.81 9.49 4.30
N HIS A 62 1.24 10.26 3.37
CA HIS A 62 0.18 11.22 3.64
C HIS A 62 -1.17 10.70 3.12
N SER A 63 -2.07 10.27 4.01
CA SER A 63 -3.33 9.58 3.67
C SER A 63 -4.18 10.34 2.62
N ALA A 64 -4.27 11.67 2.73
CA ALA A 64 -4.99 12.51 1.76
C ALA A 64 -4.43 12.42 0.33
N LYS A 65 -3.11 12.25 0.17
CA LYS A 65 -2.46 12.16 -1.15
C LYS A 65 -2.70 10.83 -1.85
N TYR A 66 -2.91 9.73 -1.11
CA TYR A 66 -3.38 8.46 -1.71
C TYR A 66 -4.79 8.63 -2.30
N ASN A 67 -5.69 9.31 -1.59
CA ASN A 67 -7.04 9.60 -2.09
C ASN A 67 -7.03 10.47 -3.34
N GLU A 68 -6.17 11.49 -3.40
CA GLU A 68 -6.00 12.33 -4.60
C GLU A 68 -5.49 11.53 -5.81
N ASP A 69 -4.51 10.65 -5.61
CA ASP A 69 -3.86 9.89 -6.69
C ASP A 69 -4.71 8.71 -7.20
N LEU A 70 -5.31 7.95 -6.28
CA LEU A 70 -6.07 6.74 -6.62
C LEU A 70 -7.56 7.03 -6.90
N GLY A 71 -8.09 8.09 -6.31
CA GLY A 71 -9.49 8.49 -6.44
C GLY A 71 -10.48 7.39 -6.02
N ARG A 72 -11.75 7.59 -6.37
CA ARG A 72 -12.82 6.64 -6.06
C ARG A 72 -12.63 5.29 -6.76
N GLU A 73 -12.07 5.30 -7.97
CA GLU A 73 -11.85 4.07 -8.73
C GLU A 73 -10.80 3.18 -8.07
N GLY A 74 -9.65 3.72 -7.70
CA GLY A 74 -8.61 2.96 -7.01
C GLY A 74 -9.07 2.47 -5.64
N VAL A 75 -9.83 3.27 -4.89
CA VAL A 75 -10.44 2.83 -3.62
C VAL A 75 -11.41 1.66 -3.84
N THR A 76 -12.26 1.75 -4.86
CA THR A 76 -13.19 0.67 -5.22
C THR A 76 -12.44 -0.60 -5.61
N ALA A 77 -11.39 -0.48 -6.42
CA ALA A 77 -10.56 -1.61 -6.84
C ALA A 77 -9.83 -2.27 -5.67
N ILE A 78 -9.29 -1.49 -4.73
CA ILE A 78 -8.68 -2.01 -3.49
C ILE A 78 -9.73 -2.77 -2.67
N SER A 79 -10.92 -2.20 -2.48
CA SER A 79 -12.00 -2.85 -1.74
C SER A 79 -12.39 -4.18 -2.41
N SER A 80 -12.58 -4.20 -3.72
CA SER A 80 -12.90 -5.43 -4.47
C SER A 80 -11.77 -6.46 -4.39
N TYR A 81 -10.51 -6.04 -4.44
CA TYR A 81 -9.35 -6.93 -4.28
C TYR A 81 -9.37 -7.64 -2.92
N VAL A 82 -9.56 -6.87 -1.83
CA VAL A 82 -9.59 -7.42 -0.47
C VAL A 82 -10.82 -8.32 -0.26
N GLN A 83 -12.01 -7.88 -0.68
CA GLN A 83 -13.24 -8.68 -0.60
C GLN A 83 -13.15 -9.98 -1.42
N GLY A 84 -12.36 -9.99 -2.50
CA GLY A 84 -12.05 -11.17 -3.30
C GLY A 84 -11.01 -12.12 -2.66
N GLY A 85 -10.57 -11.87 -1.42
CA GLY A 85 -9.58 -12.67 -0.71
C GLY A 85 -8.13 -12.23 -0.91
N GLY A 86 -7.91 -11.05 -1.51
CA GLY A 86 -6.59 -10.48 -1.71
C GLY A 86 -5.90 -10.12 -0.38
N THR A 87 -4.58 -10.30 -0.33
CA THR A 87 -3.78 -9.96 0.85
C THR A 87 -3.23 -8.53 0.70
N LEU A 88 -3.54 -7.67 1.66
CA LEU A 88 -3.14 -6.27 1.65
C LEU A 88 -2.43 -5.89 2.95
N LEU A 89 -1.35 -5.11 2.83
CA LEU A 89 -0.55 -4.58 3.93
C LEU A 89 -0.47 -3.05 3.82
N GLY A 90 -1.01 -2.35 4.82
CA GLY A 90 -0.91 -0.90 4.95
C GLY A 90 -0.11 -0.50 6.20
N VAL A 91 0.68 0.57 6.10
CA VAL A 91 1.49 1.06 7.24
C VAL A 91 1.32 2.56 7.42
N CYS A 92 1.17 3.02 8.68
CA CYS A 92 1.09 4.44 9.04
C CYS A 92 0.02 5.17 8.17
N GLY A 93 0.40 6.20 7.41
CA GLY A 93 -0.51 6.90 6.49
C GLY A 93 -1.22 6.01 5.48
N GLY A 94 -0.59 4.92 5.03
CA GLY A 94 -1.24 3.91 4.19
C GLY A 94 -2.33 3.15 4.94
N ALA A 95 -2.11 2.80 6.20
CA ALA A 95 -3.14 2.15 7.04
C ALA A 95 -4.31 3.10 7.32
N TYR A 96 -4.03 4.39 7.53
CA TYR A 96 -5.06 5.41 7.68
C TYR A 96 -5.91 5.58 6.42
N PHE A 97 -5.28 5.63 5.24
CA PHE A 97 -5.98 5.68 3.95
C PHE A 97 -6.92 4.47 3.74
N LEU A 98 -6.54 3.29 4.23
CA LEU A 98 -7.34 2.07 4.11
C LEU A 98 -8.46 1.95 5.15
N SER A 99 -8.52 2.85 6.12
CA SER A 99 -9.58 2.88 7.12
C SER A 99 -10.82 3.57 6.55
N GLU A 100 -12.01 3.15 6.97
CA GLU A 100 -13.26 3.82 6.56
C GLU A 100 -13.32 5.28 7.04
N ASP A 101 -12.87 5.52 8.27
CA ASP A 101 -12.76 6.84 8.88
C ASP A 101 -11.48 6.94 9.72
N ILE A 102 -10.90 8.14 9.80
CA ILE A 102 -9.78 8.45 10.67
C ILE A 102 -10.05 9.77 11.40
N SER A 103 -9.81 9.78 12.71
CA SER A 103 -9.86 11.01 13.51
C SER A 103 -8.59 11.13 14.35
N PHE A 104 -7.97 12.31 14.31
CA PHE A 104 -6.81 12.64 15.13
C PHE A 104 -7.22 13.69 16.15
N LYS A 105 -7.08 13.37 17.43
CA LYS A 105 -7.22 14.33 18.51
C LYS A 105 -5.84 14.81 18.90
N MET A 106 -5.60 16.12 18.78
CA MET A 106 -4.43 16.71 19.43
C MET A 106 -4.58 16.53 20.94
N LEU A 107 -3.66 15.79 21.53
CA LEU A 107 -3.49 15.79 22.97
C LEU A 107 -2.59 16.98 23.30
N GLU A 108 -3.09 17.91 24.11
CA GLU A 108 -2.24 18.94 24.68
C GLU A 108 -1.21 18.25 25.58
N ARG A 109 0.08 18.54 25.38
CA ARG A 109 1.09 18.19 26.37
C ARG A 109 0.77 19.03 27.61
N ASP A 110 0.52 18.38 28.74
CA ASP A 110 0.64 19.07 30.01
C ASP A 110 2.09 19.57 30.09
N GLY A 111 2.29 20.85 30.39
CA GLY A 111 3.61 21.49 30.33
C GLY A 111 4.63 20.99 31.37
N SER A 112 4.45 19.79 31.91
CA SER A 112 5.33 19.12 32.86
C SER A 112 6.52 18.51 32.10
N VAL A 113 7.58 19.31 31.95
CA VAL A 113 8.96 18.85 31.73
C VAL A 113 9.79 19.09 32.98
#